data_AF-A0A7X8Q728-F1
#
_entry.id   AF-A0A7X8Q728-F1
#
_cell.length_a   1.000
_cell.length_b   1.000
_cell.length_c   1.000
_cell.angle_alpha   90.00
_cell.angle_beta   90.00
_cell.angle_gamma   90.00
#
_symmetry.space_group_name_H-M   'P 1'
#
loop_
_entity.id
_entity.type
_entity.pdbx_description
1 polymer ?
#
loop_
_entity_poly.entity_id
_entity_poly.type
_entity_poly.pdbx_seq_one_letter_code
_entity_poly.pdbx_strand_id
1 'polypeptide(L)'
;MSSVDTYGFVNAKMRARLGKAREEAVTEALLRAPTLVDAIAALRPTRYAALARSYDQSGDIQSIELVLLKMEIALYREIAQYLDGVEGRFVAELLGKIEIDNLKNSIRLWYSSIIHRRPIRHRSEYLFKEVILHPVDWTALINALSWDGVVEATANTPYHPILPEYTEESLREEGLFQLESRLDRVWYEEIRKATAWLKKTDRQKALELLDQEIDLKNLLILVRYGWYHRLEAKELLSLLLPWGEVFKSKEVNRYIETPKENRSASELLSQFLPDEQRVGDHSAVEEVLRIEELLAQNQKRAYRRLLGGDPFTIGVALAYFFLNKEEFRRIKAILNGKYYGFDEGYIRGVIG
;
A
#
# COMPACT_ATOMS: atom_id res chain seq x y z
N MET A 1 17.13 -26.82 9.33
CA MET A 1 16.96 -26.47 7.91
C MET A 1 17.96 -25.39 7.54
N SER A 2 18.69 -25.60 6.46
CA SER A 2 19.58 -24.57 5.90
C SER A 2 18.75 -23.47 5.23
N SER A 3 19.32 -22.28 5.05
CA SER A 3 18.65 -21.18 4.31
C SER A 3 18.34 -21.57 2.86
N VAL A 4 19.15 -22.48 2.28
CA VAL A 4 18.92 -23.05 0.95
C VAL A 4 17.67 -23.93 0.94
N ASP A 5 17.46 -24.76 1.97
CA ASP A 5 16.26 -25.61 2.06
C ASP A 5 14.98 -24.76 2.22
N THR A 6 15.05 -23.70 3.01
CA THR A 6 13.90 -22.82 3.28
C THR A 6 13.52 -21.96 2.07
N TYR A 7 14.50 -21.38 1.37
CA TYR A 7 14.23 -20.38 0.33
C TYR A 7 14.43 -20.88 -1.10
N GLY A 8 15.15 -21.98 -1.31
CA GLY A 8 15.55 -22.44 -2.66
C GLY A 8 14.38 -22.65 -3.61
N PHE A 9 13.36 -23.40 -3.17
CA PHE A 9 12.16 -23.66 -3.97
C PHE A 9 11.36 -22.39 -4.25
N VAL A 10 11.08 -21.60 -3.21
CA VAL A 10 10.27 -20.37 -3.30
C VAL A 10 10.95 -19.36 -4.22
N ASN A 11 12.26 -19.18 -4.09
CA ASN A 11 13.03 -18.27 -4.94
C ASN A 11 13.02 -18.67 -6.41
N ALA A 12 13.18 -19.96 -6.72
CA ALA A 12 13.10 -20.44 -8.09
C ALA A 12 11.73 -20.13 -8.70
N LYS A 13 10.65 -20.35 -7.93
CA LYS A 13 9.29 -20.07 -8.37
C LYS A 13 9.02 -18.57 -8.55
N MET A 14 9.46 -17.73 -7.60
CA MET A 14 9.33 -16.28 -7.68
C MET A 14 10.10 -15.71 -8.87
N ARG A 15 11.35 -16.16 -9.10
CA ARG A 15 12.16 -15.72 -10.25
C ARG A 15 11.58 -16.17 -11.58
N ALA A 16 11.02 -17.38 -11.67
CA ALA A 16 10.33 -17.83 -12.87
C ALA A 16 9.09 -16.97 -13.19
N ARG A 17 8.41 -16.43 -12.16
CA ARG A 17 7.28 -15.52 -12.31
C ARG A 17 7.70 -14.08 -12.66
N LEU A 18 8.78 -13.57 -12.06
CA LEU A 18 9.37 -12.25 -12.35
C LEU A 18 10.04 -12.14 -13.74
N GLY A 19 9.59 -12.91 -14.73
CA GLY A 19 10.16 -12.83 -16.07
C GLY A 19 9.99 -11.43 -16.64
N LYS A 20 10.96 -10.54 -16.41
CA LYS A 20 10.89 -9.09 -16.65
C LYS A 20 10.48 -8.76 -18.08
N ALA A 21 10.98 -9.54 -19.05
CA ALA A 21 10.60 -9.41 -20.45
C ALA A 21 9.10 -9.65 -20.71
N ARG A 22 8.45 -10.53 -19.93
CA ARG A 22 7.01 -10.80 -20.03
C ARG A 22 6.19 -9.67 -19.41
N GLU A 23 6.58 -9.16 -18.25
CA GLU A 23 5.89 -8.05 -17.57
C GLU A 23 5.95 -6.76 -18.41
N GLU A 24 7.12 -6.44 -18.97
CA GLU A 24 7.29 -5.30 -19.88
C GLU A 24 6.48 -5.48 -21.17
N ALA A 25 6.43 -6.70 -21.73
CA ALA A 25 5.62 -6.98 -22.91
C ALA A 25 4.11 -6.80 -22.64
N VAL A 26 3.60 -7.24 -21.49
CA VAL A 26 2.19 -7.01 -21.12
C VAL A 26 1.91 -5.53 -20.96
N THR A 27 2.76 -4.81 -20.23
CA THR A 27 2.62 -3.36 -20.03
C THR A 27 2.58 -2.60 -21.36
N GLU A 28 3.53 -2.88 -22.25
CA GLU A 28 3.59 -2.24 -23.57
C GLU A 28 2.37 -2.60 -24.44
N ALA A 29 1.90 -3.84 -24.38
CA ALA A 29 0.69 -4.24 -25.10
C ALA A 29 -0.55 -3.47 -24.61
N LEU A 30 -0.69 -3.26 -23.30
CA LEU A 30 -1.79 -2.48 -22.73
C LEU A 30 -1.72 -0.99 -23.09
N LEU A 31 -0.52 -0.42 -23.10
CA LEU A 31 -0.32 1.00 -23.43
C LEU A 31 -0.65 1.28 -24.90
N ARG A 32 -0.17 0.42 -25.81
CA ARG A 32 -0.39 0.56 -27.26
C ARG A 32 -1.81 0.21 -27.70
N ALA A 33 -2.58 -0.49 -26.86
CA ALA A 33 -3.97 -0.80 -27.15
C ALA A 33 -4.79 0.50 -27.31
N PRO A 34 -5.50 0.70 -28.44
CA PRO A 34 -6.16 1.96 -28.71
C PRO A 34 -7.40 2.17 -27.83
N THR A 35 -8.09 1.09 -27.46
CA THR A 35 -9.28 1.15 -26.58
C THR A 35 -9.11 0.28 -25.34
N LEU A 36 -10.00 0.49 -24.35
CA LEU A 36 -10.10 -0.39 -23.19
C LEU A 36 -10.36 -1.84 -23.61
N VAL A 37 -11.24 -2.08 -24.59
CA VAL A 37 -11.57 -3.44 -25.05
C VAL A 37 -10.34 -4.14 -25.63
N ASP A 38 -9.52 -3.41 -26.39
CA ASP A 38 -8.26 -3.94 -26.93
C ASP A 38 -7.25 -4.23 -25.82
N ALA A 39 -7.18 -3.37 -24.80
CA ALA A 39 -6.32 -3.58 -23.64
C ALA A 39 -6.76 -4.83 -22.85
N ILE A 40 -8.06 -5.02 -22.67
CA ILE A 40 -8.63 -6.22 -22.05
C ILE A 40 -8.31 -7.47 -22.88
N ALA A 41 -8.42 -7.39 -24.21
CA ALA A 41 -8.06 -8.50 -25.09
C ALA A 41 -6.57 -8.89 -24.96
N ALA A 42 -5.68 -7.91 -24.80
CA ALA A 42 -4.25 -8.13 -24.60
C ALA A 42 -3.92 -8.87 -23.29
N LEU A 43 -4.81 -8.89 -22.30
CA LEU A 43 -4.62 -9.64 -21.05
C LEU A 43 -4.92 -11.15 -21.19
N ARG A 44 -5.72 -11.56 -22.19
CA ARG A 44 -6.16 -12.96 -22.37
C ARG A 44 -5.02 -13.99 -22.49
N PRO A 45 -3.94 -13.76 -23.27
CA PRO A 45 -2.84 -14.72 -23.38
C PRO A 45 -1.87 -14.67 -22.19
N THR A 46 -2.14 -13.88 -21.16
CA THR A 46 -1.22 -13.61 -20.05
C THR A 46 -1.72 -14.26 -18.75
N ARG A 47 -0.94 -14.13 -17.67
CA ARG A 47 -1.38 -14.53 -16.32
C ARG A 47 -2.63 -13.77 -15.82
N TYR A 48 -3.00 -12.69 -16.51
CA TYR A 48 -4.13 -11.81 -16.19
C TYR A 48 -5.43 -12.17 -16.92
N ALA A 49 -5.53 -13.36 -17.52
CA ALA A 49 -6.74 -13.79 -18.21
C ALA A 49 -8.02 -13.72 -17.36
N ALA A 50 -7.90 -13.84 -16.03
CA ALA A 50 -9.04 -13.69 -15.12
C ALA A 50 -9.63 -12.26 -15.12
N LEU A 51 -8.81 -11.23 -15.33
CA LEU A 51 -9.25 -9.84 -15.45
C LEU A 51 -10.14 -9.67 -16.68
N ALA A 52 -9.71 -10.23 -17.82
CA ALA A 52 -10.48 -10.18 -19.05
C ALA A 52 -11.82 -10.91 -18.92
N ARG A 53 -11.84 -12.10 -18.30
CA ARG A 53 -13.09 -12.83 -18.03
C ARG A 53 -14.06 -12.04 -17.15
N SER A 54 -13.56 -11.34 -16.13
CA SER A 54 -14.39 -10.49 -15.26
C SER A 54 -15.03 -9.35 -16.05
N TYR A 55 -14.26 -8.71 -16.92
CA TYR A 55 -14.75 -7.63 -17.76
C TYR A 55 -15.76 -8.13 -18.81
N ASP A 56 -15.48 -9.26 -19.47
CA ASP A 56 -16.39 -9.86 -20.47
C ASP A 56 -17.76 -10.22 -19.85
N GLN A 57 -17.82 -10.52 -18.54
CA GLN A 57 -19.06 -10.84 -17.83
C GLN A 57 -19.83 -9.62 -17.33
N SER A 58 -19.14 -8.54 -16.93
CA SER A 58 -19.74 -7.40 -16.23
C SER A 58 -19.76 -6.09 -17.02
N GLY A 59 -18.84 -5.93 -17.97
CA GLY A 59 -18.52 -4.64 -18.60
C GLY A 59 -17.92 -3.60 -17.64
N ASP A 60 -17.63 -3.98 -16.40
CA ASP A 60 -17.30 -3.04 -15.32
C ASP A 60 -15.82 -3.10 -14.95
N ILE A 61 -15.15 -1.95 -15.06
CA ILE A 61 -13.74 -1.77 -14.70
C ILE A 61 -13.49 -1.97 -13.20
N GLN A 62 -14.45 -1.62 -12.33
CA GLN A 62 -14.29 -1.77 -10.88
C GLN A 62 -14.28 -3.25 -10.47
N SER A 63 -14.99 -4.10 -11.21
CA SER A 63 -14.94 -5.56 -11.01
C SER A 63 -13.51 -6.11 -11.23
N ILE A 64 -12.77 -5.54 -12.18
CA ILE A 64 -11.39 -5.95 -12.48
C ILE A 64 -10.48 -5.65 -11.30
N GLU A 65 -10.67 -4.50 -10.64
CA GLU A 65 -9.85 -4.12 -9.49
C GLU A 65 -10.04 -5.10 -8.31
N LEU A 66 -11.26 -5.58 -8.09
CA LEU A 66 -11.53 -6.62 -7.11
C LEU A 66 -10.85 -7.95 -7.49
N VAL A 67 -10.84 -8.33 -8.77
CA VAL A 67 -10.12 -9.53 -9.22
C VAL A 67 -8.60 -9.37 -9.07
N LEU A 68 -8.05 -8.19 -9.36
CA LEU A 68 -6.64 -7.89 -9.09
C LEU A 68 -6.31 -8.04 -7.60
N LEU A 69 -7.15 -7.50 -6.71
CA LEU A 69 -7.00 -7.65 -5.26
C LEU A 69 -7.05 -9.13 -4.83
N LYS A 70 -7.98 -9.92 -5.38
CA LYS A 70 -8.04 -11.37 -5.15
C LYS A 70 -6.76 -12.08 -5.59
N MET A 71 -6.20 -11.71 -6.75
CA MET A 71 -4.94 -12.25 -7.25
C MET A 71 -3.77 -11.87 -6.33
N GLU A 72 -3.74 -10.64 -5.80
CA GLU A 72 -2.72 -10.21 -4.83
C GLU A 72 -2.80 -11.02 -3.54
N ILE A 73 -3.97 -11.13 -2.92
CA ILE A 73 -4.16 -11.92 -1.69
C ILE A 73 -3.75 -13.38 -1.90
N ALA A 74 -4.14 -13.98 -3.03
CA ALA A 74 -3.76 -15.35 -3.37
C ALA A 74 -2.24 -15.52 -3.51
N LEU A 75 -1.54 -14.52 -4.05
CA LEU A 75 -0.10 -14.53 -4.18
C LEU A 75 0.60 -14.58 -2.82
N TYR A 76 0.19 -13.73 -1.88
CA TYR A 76 0.74 -13.73 -0.53
C TYR A 76 0.51 -15.07 0.18
N ARG A 77 -0.70 -15.62 0.08
CA ARG A 77 -1.04 -16.93 0.65
C ARG A 77 -0.20 -18.07 0.07
N GLU A 78 -0.05 -18.09 -1.24
CA GLU A 78 0.73 -19.11 -1.92
C GLU A 78 2.20 -19.07 -1.50
N ILE A 79 2.81 -17.88 -1.42
CA ILE A 79 4.20 -17.75 -0.98
C ILE A 79 4.36 -18.10 0.50
N ALA A 80 3.42 -17.69 1.35
CA ALA A 80 3.41 -18.07 2.77
C ALA A 80 3.36 -19.60 2.95
N GLN A 81 2.59 -20.31 2.11
CA GLN A 81 2.49 -21.77 2.14
C GLN A 81 3.78 -22.49 1.70
N TYR A 82 4.62 -21.85 0.87
CA TYR A 82 5.89 -22.44 0.46
C TYR A 82 7.04 -22.18 1.43
N LEU A 83 6.85 -21.29 2.39
CA LEU A 83 7.81 -21.02 3.45
C LEU A 83 7.36 -21.77 4.70
N ASP A 84 8.13 -22.76 5.12
CA ASP A 84 7.79 -23.53 6.33
C ASP A 84 7.96 -22.69 7.60
N GLY A 85 7.10 -22.91 8.59
CA GLY A 85 7.29 -22.41 9.96
C GLY A 85 7.10 -20.89 10.13
N VAL A 86 8.06 -20.26 10.81
CA VAL A 86 7.96 -18.85 11.25
C VAL A 86 8.11 -17.86 10.10
N GLU A 87 8.89 -18.23 9.08
CA GLU A 87 9.10 -17.44 7.87
C GLU A 87 7.79 -17.30 7.06
N GLY A 88 7.04 -18.41 6.89
CA GLY A 88 5.73 -18.39 6.24
C GLY A 88 4.68 -17.62 7.05
N ARG A 89 4.67 -17.79 8.37
CA ARG A 89 3.81 -17.01 9.26
C ARG A 89 4.09 -15.50 9.14
N PHE A 90 5.35 -15.10 9.13
CA PHE A 90 5.74 -13.69 8.93
C PHE A 90 5.27 -13.16 7.56
N VAL A 91 5.40 -13.95 6.48
CA VAL A 91 4.88 -13.54 5.17
C VAL A 91 3.37 -13.38 5.17
N ALA A 92 2.63 -14.23 5.88
CA ALA A 92 1.19 -14.09 6.02
C ALA A 92 0.81 -12.77 6.69
N GLU A 93 1.56 -12.29 7.69
CA GLU A 93 1.30 -10.99 8.36
C GLU A 93 1.38 -9.78 7.42
N LEU A 94 2.07 -9.89 6.29
CA LEU A 94 2.09 -8.82 5.28
C LEU A 94 0.70 -8.57 4.67
N LEU A 95 -0.20 -9.56 4.69
CA LEU A 95 -1.61 -9.40 4.29
C LEU A 95 -2.34 -8.35 5.14
N GLY A 96 -1.88 -8.08 6.37
CA GLY A 96 -2.49 -7.10 7.26
C GLY A 96 -2.56 -5.69 6.65
N LYS A 97 -1.63 -5.35 5.73
CA LYS A 97 -1.68 -4.06 5.01
C LYS A 97 -2.87 -4.01 4.05
N ILE A 98 -3.08 -5.08 3.30
CA ILE A 98 -4.20 -5.23 2.38
C ILE A 98 -5.52 -5.24 3.15
N GLU A 99 -5.54 -5.94 4.29
CA GLU A 99 -6.70 -5.99 5.17
C GLU A 99 -7.08 -4.63 5.74
N ILE A 100 -6.11 -3.82 6.20
CA ILE A 100 -6.35 -2.45 6.65
C ILE A 100 -6.85 -1.56 5.51
N ASP A 101 -6.31 -1.68 4.30
CA ASP A 101 -6.82 -0.92 3.16
C ASP A 101 -8.27 -1.30 2.83
N ASN A 102 -8.63 -2.59 2.89
CA ASN A 102 -10.01 -3.05 2.72
C ASN A 102 -10.92 -2.59 3.86
N LEU A 103 -10.42 -2.56 5.10
CA LEU A 103 -11.13 -2.05 6.27
C LEU A 103 -11.42 -0.57 6.17
N LYS A 104 -10.43 0.26 5.83
CA LYS A 104 -10.65 1.69 5.59
C LYS A 104 -11.67 1.91 4.48
N ASN A 105 -11.59 1.17 3.37
CA ASN A 105 -12.58 1.30 2.29
C ASN A 105 -13.99 0.89 2.72
N SER A 106 -14.12 -0.16 3.54
CA SER A 106 -15.39 -0.61 4.09
C SER A 106 -15.98 0.42 5.07
N ILE A 107 -15.15 1.01 5.93
CA ILE A 107 -15.53 2.09 6.85
C ILE A 107 -15.90 3.36 6.06
N ARG A 108 -15.15 3.75 5.02
CA ARG A 108 -15.50 4.89 4.14
C ARG A 108 -16.86 4.72 3.47
N LEU A 109 -17.15 3.50 3.01
CA LEU A 109 -18.45 3.16 2.44
C LEU A 109 -19.56 3.29 3.48
N TRP A 110 -19.36 2.69 4.66
CA TRP A 110 -20.28 2.80 5.78
C TRP A 110 -20.52 4.27 6.15
N TYR A 111 -19.45 5.04 6.41
CA TYR A 111 -19.46 6.45 6.77
C TYR A 111 -20.21 7.31 5.76
N SER A 112 -19.89 7.15 4.47
CA SER A 112 -20.58 7.87 3.41
C SER A 112 -22.08 7.50 3.33
N SER A 113 -22.43 6.24 3.58
CA SER A 113 -23.82 5.76 3.49
C SER A 113 -24.66 6.09 4.73
N ILE A 114 -24.09 6.04 5.93
CA ILE A 114 -24.80 6.21 7.21
C ILE A 114 -24.67 7.64 7.71
N ILE A 115 -23.45 8.15 7.87
CA ILE A 115 -23.19 9.48 8.41
C ILE A 115 -23.60 10.57 7.41
N HIS A 116 -23.23 10.40 6.14
CA HIS A 116 -23.56 11.34 5.06
C HIS A 116 -24.80 10.96 4.24
N ARG A 117 -25.49 9.86 4.57
CA ARG A 117 -26.75 9.43 3.94
C ARG A 117 -26.69 9.33 2.41
N ARG A 118 -25.53 8.97 1.85
CA ARG A 118 -25.36 8.80 0.40
C ARG A 118 -25.85 7.42 -0.04
N PRO A 119 -26.62 7.29 -1.13
CA PRO A 119 -27.17 6.02 -1.60
C PRO A 119 -26.12 5.18 -2.36
N ILE A 120 -24.99 4.87 -1.70
CA ILE A 120 -23.83 4.24 -2.34
C ILE A 120 -23.54 2.82 -1.86
N ARG A 121 -24.42 2.20 -1.05
CA ARG A 121 -24.22 0.84 -0.52
C ARG A 121 -24.04 -0.24 -1.60
N HIS A 122 -24.56 -0.01 -2.81
CA HIS A 122 -24.32 -0.88 -3.98
C HIS A 122 -22.82 -1.06 -4.27
N ARG A 123 -21.98 -0.06 -3.95
CA ARG A 123 -20.52 -0.16 -4.10
C ARG A 123 -19.85 -1.21 -3.22
N SER A 124 -20.59 -1.80 -2.28
CA SER A 124 -20.09 -2.95 -1.51
C SER A 124 -19.74 -4.15 -2.38
N GLU A 125 -20.27 -4.25 -3.60
CA GLU A 125 -19.93 -5.30 -4.56
C GLU A 125 -18.46 -5.27 -4.99
N TYR A 126 -17.79 -4.12 -4.85
CA TYR A 126 -16.37 -3.93 -5.19
C TYR A 126 -15.42 -4.14 -4.01
N LEU A 127 -15.95 -4.46 -2.82
CA LEU A 127 -15.15 -4.74 -1.62
C LEU A 127 -14.87 -6.24 -1.49
N PHE A 128 -13.69 -6.56 -0.95
CA PHE A 128 -13.37 -7.93 -0.60
C PHE A 128 -14.09 -8.31 0.71
N LYS A 129 -14.80 -9.45 0.70
CA LYS A 129 -15.68 -9.87 1.81
C LYS A 129 -15.33 -11.24 2.40
N GLU A 130 -14.25 -11.86 1.94
CA GLU A 130 -13.73 -13.09 2.53
C GLU A 130 -12.70 -12.73 3.61
N VAL A 131 -12.26 -13.72 4.42
CA VAL A 131 -11.14 -13.53 5.34
C VAL A 131 -9.90 -13.13 4.54
N ILE A 132 -9.13 -12.13 4.99
CA ILE A 132 -7.83 -11.77 4.39
C ILE A 132 -6.72 -12.34 5.28
N LEU A 133 -6.59 -11.81 6.50
CA LEU A 133 -5.68 -12.25 7.56
C LEU A 133 -6.45 -12.57 8.84
N HIS A 134 -7.31 -11.66 9.29
CA HIS A 134 -8.14 -11.79 10.50
C HIS A 134 -9.61 -12.02 10.15
N PRO A 135 -10.43 -12.57 11.08
CA PRO A 135 -11.84 -12.85 10.83
C PRO A 135 -12.70 -11.58 10.98
N VAL A 136 -12.47 -10.55 10.16
CA VAL A 136 -13.37 -9.39 10.08
C VAL A 136 -14.69 -9.82 9.46
N ASP A 137 -15.81 -9.51 10.11
CA ASP A 137 -17.14 -9.68 9.49
C ASP A 137 -17.44 -8.51 8.55
N TRP A 138 -16.89 -8.58 7.34
CA TRP A 138 -17.08 -7.55 6.32
C TRP A 138 -18.55 -7.29 6.00
N THR A 139 -19.38 -8.34 6.07
CA THR A 139 -20.80 -8.24 5.72
C THR A 139 -21.55 -7.51 6.82
N ALA A 140 -21.31 -7.83 8.09
CA ALA A 140 -21.85 -7.08 9.22
C ALA A 140 -21.37 -5.63 9.23
N LEU A 141 -20.07 -5.39 9.01
CA LEU A 141 -19.47 -4.05 9.00
C LEU A 141 -20.15 -3.14 7.97
N ILE A 142 -20.26 -3.59 6.71
CA ILE A 142 -20.84 -2.79 5.63
C ILE A 142 -22.32 -2.50 5.88
N ASN A 143 -23.05 -3.46 6.46
CA ASN A 143 -24.48 -3.33 6.69
C ASN A 143 -24.85 -2.64 8.00
N ALA A 144 -23.90 -2.46 8.91
CA ALA A 144 -24.09 -1.82 10.20
C ALA A 144 -24.85 -0.50 10.09
N LEU A 145 -25.77 -0.28 11.02
CA LEU A 145 -26.60 0.93 11.09
C LEU A 145 -26.06 1.96 12.10
N SER A 146 -25.07 1.56 12.89
CA SER A 146 -24.40 2.40 13.88
C SER A 146 -22.90 2.08 13.91
N TRP A 147 -22.12 2.97 14.53
CA TRP A 147 -20.69 2.77 14.77
C TRP A 147 -20.42 1.56 15.66
N ASP A 148 -21.25 1.31 16.67
CA ASP A 148 -21.13 0.11 17.52
C ASP A 148 -21.22 -1.19 16.70
N GLY A 149 -22.06 -1.21 15.66
CA GLY A 149 -22.14 -2.35 14.74
C GLY A 149 -20.85 -2.52 13.91
N VAL A 150 -20.17 -1.42 13.57
CA VAL A 150 -18.87 -1.45 12.89
C VAL A 150 -17.78 -1.97 13.84
N VAL A 151 -17.80 -1.51 15.10
CA VAL A 151 -16.89 -1.97 16.16
C VAL A 151 -17.03 -3.48 16.39
N GLU A 152 -18.26 -3.97 16.54
CA GLU A 152 -18.55 -5.39 16.79
C GLU A 152 -18.10 -6.30 15.64
N ALA A 153 -18.25 -5.85 14.40
CA ALA A 153 -17.79 -6.59 13.22
C ALA A 153 -16.26 -6.82 13.19
N THR A 154 -15.50 -6.14 14.07
CA THR A 154 -14.06 -6.29 14.22
C THR A 154 -13.62 -7.00 15.50
N ALA A 155 -14.54 -7.45 16.37
CA ALA A 155 -14.29 -7.90 17.74
C ALA A 155 -13.09 -8.86 17.94
N ASN A 156 -12.84 -9.75 16.97
CA ASN A 156 -11.77 -10.76 17.03
C ASN A 156 -10.55 -10.38 16.19
N THR A 157 -10.23 -9.09 16.11
CA THR A 157 -9.13 -8.57 15.27
C THR A 157 -8.28 -7.55 16.03
N PRO A 158 -7.02 -7.32 15.60
CA PRO A 158 -6.17 -6.27 16.17
C PRO A 158 -6.71 -4.85 16.01
N TYR A 159 -7.76 -4.67 15.20
CA TYR A 159 -8.36 -3.37 14.92
C TYR A 159 -9.40 -2.98 15.99
N HIS A 160 -10.04 -3.97 16.61
CA HIS A 160 -11.12 -3.72 17.58
C HIS A 160 -10.72 -2.79 18.73
N PRO A 161 -9.52 -2.85 19.33
CA PRO A 161 -9.17 -1.93 20.41
C PRO A 161 -9.13 -0.45 19.99
N ILE A 162 -9.01 -0.15 18.70
CA ILE A 162 -8.87 1.20 18.16
C ILE A 162 -10.24 1.85 17.92
N LEU A 163 -11.18 1.10 17.34
CA LEU A 163 -12.45 1.65 16.87
C LEU A 163 -13.30 2.29 17.99
N PRO A 164 -13.37 1.74 19.22
CA PRO A 164 -14.06 2.34 20.36
C PRO A 164 -13.49 3.68 20.84
N GLU A 165 -12.27 4.06 20.43
CA GLU A 165 -11.71 5.39 20.73
C GLU A 165 -12.44 6.51 19.97
N TYR A 166 -13.29 6.16 19.00
CA TYR A 166 -14.06 7.09 18.17
C TYR A 166 -15.56 6.92 18.40
N THR A 167 -16.32 7.99 18.14
CA THR A 167 -17.79 8.01 18.23
C THR A 167 -18.40 8.51 16.93
N GLU A 168 -19.69 8.26 16.68
CA GLU A 168 -20.36 8.83 15.50
C GLU A 168 -20.31 10.36 15.45
N GLU A 169 -20.33 11.01 16.61
CA GLU A 169 -20.22 12.46 16.75
C GLU A 169 -18.82 12.92 16.33
N SER A 170 -17.76 12.35 16.91
CA SER A 170 -16.39 12.72 16.55
C SER A 170 -16.08 12.43 15.08
N LEU A 171 -16.57 11.31 14.53
CA LEU A 171 -16.39 10.99 13.12
C LEU A 171 -17.14 11.98 12.21
N ARG A 172 -18.29 12.50 12.63
CA ARG A 172 -19.05 13.51 11.85
C ARG A 172 -18.36 14.86 11.85
N GLU A 173 -17.73 15.24 12.95
CA GLU A 173 -17.05 16.53 13.11
C GLU A 173 -15.64 16.54 12.51
N GLU A 174 -14.85 15.50 12.78
CA GLU A 174 -13.43 15.43 12.42
C GLU A 174 -13.17 14.60 11.15
N GLY A 175 -14.14 13.81 10.71
CA GLY A 175 -14.00 12.87 9.60
C GLY A 175 -13.22 11.61 9.97
N LEU A 176 -12.77 10.88 8.95
CA LEU A 176 -12.10 9.58 9.12
C LEU A 176 -10.58 9.67 9.24
N PHE A 177 -9.97 10.85 9.06
CA PHE A 177 -8.53 10.98 8.87
C PHE A 177 -7.70 10.42 10.05
N GLN A 178 -8.09 10.75 11.28
CA GLN A 178 -7.38 10.28 12.48
C GLN A 178 -7.52 8.76 12.67
N LEU A 179 -8.73 8.23 12.50
CA LEU A 179 -9.00 6.79 12.55
C LEU A 179 -8.18 6.04 11.49
N GLU A 180 -8.18 6.50 10.25
CA GLU A 180 -7.43 5.87 9.16
C GLU A 180 -5.93 5.90 9.42
N SER A 181 -5.41 7.02 9.96
CA SER A 181 -4.00 7.15 10.33
C SER A 181 -3.63 6.20 11.47
N ARG A 182 -4.52 6.01 12.45
CA ARG A 182 -4.30 5.06 13.55
C ARG A 182 -4.34 3.62 13.08
N LEU A 183 -5.26 3.26 12.18
CA LEU A 183 -5.32 1.95 11.53
C LEU A 183 -4.03 1.66 10.73
N ASP A 184 -3.56 2.63 9.95
CA ASP A 184 -2.29 2.52 9.22
C ASP A 184 -1.11 2.22 10.15
N ARG A 185 -1.08 2.87 11.32
CA ARG A 185 -0.03 2.65 12.33
C ARG A 185 -0.07 1.25 12.92
N VAL A 186 -1.25 0.68 13.15
CA VAL A 186 -1.37 -0.67 13.72
C VAL A 186 -0.75 -1.73 12.83
N TRP A 187 -0.80 -1.59 11.51
CA TRP A 187 -0.07 -2.51 10.63
C TRP A 187 1.44 -2.53 10.94
N TYR A 188 2.05 -1.34 11.08
CA TYR A 188 3.49 -1.24 11.39
C TYR A 188 3.82 -1.80 12.78
N GLU A 189 2.92 -1.63 13.76
CA GLU A 189 3.04 -2.22 15.10
C GLU A 189 3.05 -3.76 15.03
N GLU A 190 2.09 -4.35 14.33
CA GLU A 190 1.96 -5.81 14.22
C GLU A 190 3.08 -6.45 13.39
N ILE A 191 3.40 -5.90 12.21
CA ILE A 191 4.46 -6.47 11.37
C ILE A 191 5.84 -6.37 12.03
N ARG A 192 6.11 -5.29 12.78
CA ARG A 192 7.36 -5.16 13.55
C ARG A 192 7.43 -6.21 14.67
N LYS A 193 6.34 -6.46 15.41
CA LYS A 193 6.29 -7.56 16.39
C LYS A 193 6.55 -8.90 15.70
N ALA A 194 5.97 -9.13 14.53
CA ALA A 194 6.15 -10.37 13.76
C ALA A 194 7.61 -10.62 13.34
N THR A 195 8.42 -9.56 13.15
CA THR A 195 9.86 -9.74 12.85
C THR A 195 10.62 -10.50 13.96
N ALA A 196 10.11 -10.48 15.20
CA ALA A 196 10.72 -11.20 16.32
C ALA A 196 10.68 -12.72 16.16
N TRP A 197 9.79 -13.26 15.31
CA TRP A 197 9.72 -14.69 15.03
C TRP A 197 10.87 -15.17 14.11
N LEU A 198 11.46 -14.25 13.34
CA LEU A 198 12.50 -14.55 12.38
C LEU A 198 13.86 -14.75 13.05
N LYS A 199 14.70 -15.57 12.41
CA LYS A 199 16.12 -15.70 12.78
C LYS A 199 16.85 -14.37 12.59
N LYS A 200 17.98 -14.19 13.27
CA LYS A 200 18.74 -12.93 13.33
C LYS A 200 18.96 -12.28 11.94
N THR A 201 19.39 -13.06 10.95
CA THR A 201 19.67 -12.56 9.59
C THR A 201 18.41 -12.06 8.89
N ASP A 202 17.34 -12.86 8.87
CA ASP A 202 16.08 -12.50 8.24
C ASP A 202 15.39 -11.35 8.97
N ARG A 203 15.43 -11.35 10.30
CA ARG A 203 14.93 -10.24 11.12
C ARG A 203 15.63 -8.93 10.78
N GLN A 204 16.95 -8.94 10.63
CA GLN A 204 17.70 -7.74 10.28
C GLN A 204 17.30 -7.23 8.90
N LYS A 205 17.09 -8.12 7.92
CA LYS A 205 16.65 -7.73 6.57
C LYS A 205 15.21 -7.23 6.53
N ALA A 206 14.31 -7.86 7.28
CA ALA A 206 12.94 -7.39 7.42
C ALA A 206 12.88 -6.00 8.07
N LEU A 207 13.62 -5.77 9.16
CA LEU A 207 13.66 -4.48 9.83
C LEU A 207 14.29 -3.39 8.96
N GLU A 208 15.38 -3.68 8.24
CA GLU A 208 16.01 -2.75 7.30
C GLU A 208 15.00 -2.26 6.25
N LEU A 209 14.19 -3.17 5.71
CA LEU A 209 13.15 -2.85 4.74
C LEU A 209 11.98 -2.07 5.32
N LEU A 210 11.50 -2.50 6.49
CA LEU A 210 10.39 -1.82 7.17
C LEU A 210 10.80 -0.40 7.58
N ASP A 211 12.02 -0.21 8.08
CA ASP A 211 12.52 1.10 8.49
C ASP A 211 12.68 2.04 7.29
N GLN A 212 13.15 1.53 6.14
CA GLN A 212 13.15 2.32 4.89
C GLN A 212 11.74 2.74 4.45
N GLU A 213 10.75 1.85 4.56
CA GLU A 213 9.37 2.18 4.24
C GLU A 213 8.77 3.19 5.23
N ILE A 214 9.09 3.05 6.51
CA ILE A 214 8.67 3.97 7.57
C ILE A 214 9.29 5.35 7.38
N ASP A 215 10.58 5.42 7.06
CA ASP A 215 11.27 6.67 6.78
C ASP A 215 10.65 7.39 5.59
N LEU A 216 10.32 6.65 4.52
CA LEU A 216 9.58 7.16 3.38
C LEU A 216 8.24 7.78 3.79
N LYS A 217 7.45 7.02 4.58
CA LYS A 217 6.13 7.44 5.02
C LYS A 217 6.20 8.66 5.95
N ASN A 218 7.18 8.70 6.85
CA ASN A 218 7.41 9.84 7.73
C ASN A 218 7.80 11.09 6.92
N LEU A 219 8.69 10.98 5.92
CA LEU A 219 9.00 12.12 5.05
C LEU A 219 7.76 12.63 4.31
N LEU A 220 6.94 11.73 3.76
CA LEU A 220 5.68 12.10 3.12
C LEU A 220 4.70 12.77 4.09
N ILE A 221 4.62 12.29 5.34
CA ILE A 221 3.79 12.91 6.39
C ILE A 221 4.28 14.33 6.70
N LEU A 222 5.59 14.51 6.88
CA LEU A 222 6.18 15.83 7.16
C LEU A 222 5.94 16.81 6.00
N VAL A 223 6.09 16.36 4.76
CA VAL A 223 5.85 17.19 3.57
C VAL A 223 4.36 17.51 3.40
N ARG A 224 3.48 16.49 3.37
CA ARG A 224 2.05 16.69 3.14
C ARG A 224 1.39 17.42 4.30
N TYR A 225 1.60 16.95 5.53
CA TYR A 225 0.86 17.45 6.68
C TYR A 225 1.61 18.54 7.43
N GLY A 226 2.93 18.46 7.52
CA GLY A 226 3.75 19.46 8.20
C GLY A 226 3.94 20.75 7.40
N TRP A 227 4.24 20.64 6.10
CA TRP A 227 4.50 21.77 5.22
C TRP A 227 3.27 22.19 4.41
N TYR A 228 2.63 21.27 3.70
CA TYR A 228 1.53 21.66 2.80
C TYR A 228 0.23 21.99 3.58
N HIS A 229 -0.24 21.09 4.45
CA HIS A 229 -1.45 21.32 5.26
C HIS A 229 -1.21 22.10 6.56
N ARG A 230 0.05 22.38 6.91
CA ARG A 230 0.44 23.20 8.08
C ARG A 230 -0.19 22.71 9.40
N LEU A 231 -0.19 21.40 9.66
CA LEU A 231 -0.66 20.86 10.94
C LEU A 231 0.19 21.34 12.11
N GLU A 232 -0.40 21.44 13.29
CA GLU A 232 0.33 21.79 14.51
C GLU A 232 1.33 20.70 14.91
N ALA A 233 2.36 21.07 15.67
CA ALA A 233 3.43 20.15 16.08
C ALA A 233 2.89 18.87 16.76
N LYS A 234 1.90 19.02 17.65
CA LYS A 234 1.28 17.90 18.39
C LYS A 234 0.57 16.92 17.45
N GLU A 235 -0.23 17.44 16.52
CA GLU A 235 -0.99 16.64 15.54
C GLU A 235 -0.05 15.99 14.52
N LEU A 236 0.96 16.72 14.06
CA LEU A 236 1.96 16.16 13.15
C LEU A 236 2.72 15.01 13.82
N LEU A 237 3.14 15.18 15.08
CA LEU A 237 3.84 14.14 15.82
C LEU A 237 2.98 12.89 16.04
N SER A 238 1.66 13.02 16.22
CA SER A 238 0.77 11.87 16.38
C SER A 238 0.62 11.02 15.11
N LEU A 239 0.86 11.62 13.94
CA LEU A 239 0.84 10.91 12.65
C LEU A 239 2.14 10.15 12.36
N LEU A 240 3.26 10.60 12.92
CA LEU A 240 4.56 9.97 12.66
C LEU A 240 4.65 8.57 13.26
N LEU A 241 5.29 7.69 12.50
CA LEU A 241 5.64 6.35 12.95
C LEU A 241 6.92 6.43 13.78
N PRO A 242 6.94 5.89 15.01
CA PRO A 242 8.01 6.12 15.98
C PRO A 242 9.28 5.28 15.75
N TRP A 243 9.64 5.07 14.48
CA TRP A 243 10.72 4.19 14.04
C TRP A 243 11.43 4.74 12.79
N GLY A 244 12.46 4.03 12.34
CA GLY A 244 13.34 4.50 11.27
C GLY A 244 14.30 5.61 11.73
N GLU A 245 15.11 6.10 10.81
CA GLU A 245 16.11 7.13 11.07
C GLU A 245 15.53 8.54 10.95
N VAL A 246 14.51 8.73 10.12
CA VAL A 246 13.79 10.01 9.96
C VAL A 246 13.15 10.41 11.27
N PHE A 247 12.46 9.51 11.96
CA PHE A 247 11.83 9.83 13.25
C PHE A 247 12.84 10.21 14.34
N LYS A 248 14.04 9.61 14.33
CA LYS A 248 15.09 9.86 15.33
C LYS A 248 15.93 11.10 15.01
N SER A 249 15.84 11.61 13.79
CA SER A 249 16.67 12.70 13.29
C SER A 249 16.45 13.99 14.09
N LYS A 250 17.55 14.67 14.41
CA LYS A 250 17.52 15.98 15.08
C LYS A 250 16.90 17.05 14.16
N GLU A 251 17.09 16.88 12.86
CA GLU A 251 16.58 17.76 11.80
C GLU A 251 15.05 17.66 11.72
N VAL A 252 14.49 16.45 11.85
CA VAL A 252 13.03 16.25 11.93
C VAL A 252 12.45 16.84 13.20
N ASN A 253 13.10 16.64 14.36
CA ASN A 253 12.65 17.27 15.60
C ASN A 253 12.64 18.81 15.47
N ARG A 254 13.71 19.41 14.93
CA ARG A 254 13.78 20.85 14.66
C ARG A 254 12.69 21.31 13.68
N TYR A 255 12.41 20.51 12.66
CA TYR A 255 11.36 20.80 11.69
C TYR A 255 9.97 20.84 12.37
N ILE A 256 9.68 19.90 13.26
CA ILE A 256 8.41 19.84 14.01
C ILE A 256 8.29 21.04 14.97
N GLU A 257 9.37 21.39 15.66
CA GLU A 257 9.45 22.53 16.59
C GLU A 257 9.37 23.90 15.89
N THR A 258 9.79 23.98 14.62
CA THR A 258 9.63 25.19 13.80
C THR A 258 8.13 25.54 13.67
N PRO A 259 7.73 26.82 13.87
CA PRO A 259 6.36 27.27 13.65
C PRO A 259 5.86 26.82 12.27
N LYS A 260 4.62 26.33 12.19
CA LYS A 260 4.07 25.69 10.99
C LYS A 260 4.22 26.56 9.74
N GLU A 261 4.13 27.88 9.87
CA GLU A 261 4.28 28.88 8.79
C GLU A 261 5.70 28.92 8.22
N ASN A 262 6.70 28.64 9.05
CA ASN A 262 8.13 28.75 8.72
C ASN A 262 8.78 27.42 8.30
N ARG A 263 8.03 26.32 8.34
CA ARG A 263 8.53 25.02 7.88
C ARG A 263 8.83 25.04 6.39
N SER A 264 9.92 24.38 6.00
CA SER A 264 10.38 24.25 4.61
C SER A 264 10.58 22.78 4.25
N ALA A 265 9.85 22.29 3.22
CA ALA A 265 10.02 20.94 2.70
C ALA A 265 11.41 20.75 2.06
N SER A 266 11.90 21.74 1.30
CA SER A 266 13.18 21.65 0.61
C SER A 266 14.38 21.58 1.57
N GLU A 267 14.32 22.30 2.70
CA GLU A 267 15.32 22.23 3.76
C GLU A 267 15.30 20.86 4.45
N LEU A 268 14.12 20.36 4.81
CA LEU A 268 13.95 19.03 5.39
C LEU A 268 14.55 17.95 4.48
N LEU A 269 14.15 17.96 3.20
CA LEU A 269 14.51 16.92 2.24
C LEU A 269 16.00 16.93 1.86
N SER A 270 16.66 18.08 1.94
CA SER A 270 18.11 18.20 1.69
C SER A 270 18.98 17.30 2.56
N GLN A 271 18.45 16.88 3.71
CA GLN A 271 19.16 16.03 4.65
C GLN A 271 18.99 14.54 4.32
N PHE A 272 17.97 14.19 3.54
CA PHE A 272 17.59 12.80 3.25
C PHE A 272 17.72 12.44 1.77
N LEU A 273 17.85 13.43 0.89
CA LEU A 273 17.90 13.25 -0.56
C LEU A 273 19.12 13.98 -1.17
N PRO A 274 19.77 13.39 -2.19
CA PRO A 274 20.89 14.04 -2.88
C PRO A 274 20.52 15.39 -3.51
N ASP A 275 21.46 16.33 -3.53
CA ASP A 275 21.26 17.70 -4.04
C ASP A 275 20.80 17.78 -5.50
N GLU A 276 21.24 16.83 -6.32
CA GLU A 276 20.91 16.71 -7.76
C GLU A 276 19.42 16.39 -8.02
N GLN A 277 18.67 16.07 -6.95
CA GLN A 277 17.24 15.76 -6.99
C GLN A 277 16.35 16.96 -6.61
N ARG A 278 16.97 18.13 -6.34
CA ARG A 278 16.29 19.39 -5.97
C ARG A 278 15.85 20.15 -7.22
N VAL A 279 14.59 20.56 -7.30
CA VAL A 279 14.11 21.34 -8.46
C VAL A 279 13.06 22.40 -8.11
N GLY A 280 13.37 23.64 -8.49
CA GLY A 280 12.49 24.56 -9.25
C GLY A 280 11.41 25.36 -8.52
N ASP A 281 11.03 26.48 -9.15
CA ASP A 281 9.92 27.37 -8.78
C ASP A 281 8.60 26.75 -9.25
N HIS A 282 7.98 25.93 -8.40
CA HIS A 282 6.76 25.18 -8.69
C HIS A 282 5.64 25.52 -7.71
N SER A 283 4.39 25.21 -8.05
CA SER A 283 3.32 25.27 -7.06
C SER A 283 3.54 24.22 -5.96
N ALA A 284 3.10 24.51 -4.73
CA ALA A 284 3.31 23.59 -3.60
C ALA A 284 2.75 22.18 -3.86
N VAL A 285 1.65 22.05 -4.61
CA VAL A 285 1.04 20.76 -4.95
C VAL A 285 1.94 19.96 -5.91
N GLU A 286 2.45 20.60 -6.96
CA GLU A 286 3.36 19.95 -7.91
C GLU A 286 4.67 19.54 -7.23
N GLU A 287 5.16 20.37 -6.30
CA GLU A 287 6.34 20.05 -5.50
C GLU A 287 6.11 18.82 -4.62
N VAL A 288 4.98 18.73 -3.91
CA VAL A 288 4.62 17.51 -3.15
C VAL A 288 4.63 16.30 -4.08
N LEU A 289 3.88 16.33 -5.18
CA LEU A 289 3.76 15.19 -6.12
C LEU A 289 5.12 14.70 -6.61
N ARG A 290 6.00 15.65 -6.97
CA ARG A 290 7.36 15.34 -7.43
C ARG A 290 8.21 14.70 -6.34
N ILE A 291 8.12 15.21 -5.10
CA ILE A 291 8.81 14.62 -3.95
C ILE A 291 8.35 13.17 -3.77
N GLU A 292 7.05 12.88 -3.88
CA GLU A 292 6.56 11.51 -3.72
C GLU A 292 7.07 10.59 -4.82
N GLU A 293 7.09 11.07 -6.07
CA GLU A 293 7.60 10.32 -7.19
C GLU A 293 9.08 9.96 -6.97
N LEU A 294 9.88 10.93 -6.55
CA LEU A 294 11.30 10.75 -6.25
C LEU A 294 11.52 9.72 -5.14
N LEU A 295 10.77 9.87 -4.05
CA LEU A 295 10.75 8.96 -2.91
C LEU A 295 10.37 7.52 -3.35
N ALA A 296 9.33 7.38 -4.17
CA ALA A 296 8.92 6.09 -4.73
C ALA A 296 9.99 5.48 -5.66
N GLN A 297 10.66 6.29 -6.48
CA GLN A 297 11.74 5.82 -7.36
C GLN A 297 12.97 5.34 -6.57
N ASN A 298 13.33 6.03 -5.49
CA ASN A 298 14.43 5.63 -4.61
C ASN A 298 14.10 4.30 -3.90
N GLN A 299 12.86 4.16 -3.42
CA GLN A 299 12.37 2.92 -2.84
C GLN A 299 12.41 1.76 -3.85
N LYS A 300 11.95 1.98 -5.09
CA LYS A 300 12.02 0.99 -6.17
C LYS A 300 13.45 0.53 -6.47
N ARG A 301 14.42 1.44 -6.43
CA ARG A 301 15.85 1.11 -6.60
C ARG A 301 16.36 0.24 -5.44
N ALA A 302 15.96 0.53 -4.20
CA ALA A 302 16.34 -0.25 -3.03
C ALA A 302 15.83 -1.70 -3.11
N TYR A 303 14.54 -1.91 -3.43
CA TYR A 303 13.98 -3.26 -3.59
C TYR A 303 14.63 -4.05 -4.73
N ARG A 304 14.97 -3.39 -5.85
CA ARG A 304 15.69 -4.05 -6.95
C ARG A 304 17.09 -4.51 -6.55
N ARG A 305 17.80 -3.75 -5.72
CA ARG A 305 19.13 -4.15 -5.20
C ARG A 305 19.04 -5.41 -4.34
N LEU A 306 17.96 -5.57 -3.57
CA LEU A 306 17.75 -6.77 -2.74
C LEU A 306 17.60 -8.05 -3.55
N LEU A 307 17.01 -7.97 -4.75
CA LEU A 307 16.92 -9.12 -5.66
C LEU A 307 18.28 -9.57 -6.21
N GLY A 308 19.25 -8.66 -6.26
CA GLY A 308 20.64 -8.94 -6.64
C GLY A 308 21.56 -9.32 -5.47
N GLY A 309 21.06 -9.27 -4.23
CA GLY A 309 21.79 -9.66 -3.02
C GLY A 309 21.76 -11.17 -2.74
N ASP A 310 21.97 -11.54 -1.47
CA ASP A 310 21.87 -12.95 -1.03
C ASP A 310 20.45 -13.49 -1.28
N PRO A 311 20.30 -14.49 -2.17
CA PRO A 311 18.98 -15.01 -2.49
C PRO A 311 18.33 -15.73 -1.32
N PHE A 312 19.10 -16.25 -0.34
CA PHE A 312 18.55 -17.13 0.69
C PHE A 312 18.13 -16.37 1.96
N THR A 313 17.37 -15.28 1.76
CA THR A 313 16.83 -14.45 2.83
C THR A 313 15.38 -14.07 2.57
N ILE A 314 14.66 -13.69 3.62
CA ILE A 314 13.28 -13.18 3.53
C ILE A 314 13.17 -11.92 2.64
N GLY A 315 14.28 -11.20 2.43
CA GLY A 315 14.35 -10.02 1.59
C GLY A 315 13.93 -10.27 0.14
N VAL A 316 14.17 -11.46 -0.41
CA VAL A 316 13.73 -11.80 -1.77
C VAL A 316 12.21 -11.91 -1.86
N ALA A 317 11.56 -12.53 -0.87
CA ALA A 317 10.11 -12.59 -0.81
C ALA A 317 9.48 -11.19 -0.69
N LEU A 318 10.05 -10.35 0.17
CA LEU A 318 9.61 -8.95 0.33
C LEU A 318 9.76 -8.13 -0.95
N ALA A 319 10.90 -8.23 -1.62
CA ALA A 319 11.13 -7.56 -2.90
C ALA A 319 10.21 -8.11 -4.01
N TYR A 320 9.90 -9.41 -4.01
CA TYR A 320 8.96 -10.03 -4.94
C TYR A 320 7.54 -9.46 -4.77
N PHE A 321 7.05 -9.32 -3.54
CA PHE A 321 5.74 -8.72 -3.28
C PHE A 321 5.68 -7.26 -3.73
N PHE A 322 6.73 -6.48 -3.46
CA PHE A 322 6.82 -5.10 -3.93
C PHE A 322 6.71 -5.02 -5.46
N LEU A 323 7.48 -5.83 -6.20
CA LEU A 323 7.42 -5.82 -7.66
C LEU A 323 6.03 -6.21 -8.20
N ASN A 324 5.39 -7.23 -7.64
CA ASN A 324 4.03 -7.61 -8.06
C ASN A 324 3.01 -6.50 -7.76
N LYS A 325 3.13 -5.83 -6.60
CA LYS A 325 2.27 -4.70 -6.25
C LYS A 325 2.41 -3.54 -7.23
N GLU A 326 3.64 -3.23 -7.65
CA GLU A 326 3.89 -2.22 -8.69
C GLU A 326 3.29 -2.62 -10.05
N GLU A 327 3.39 -3.89 -10.42
CA GLU A 327 2.79 -4.40 -11.66
C GLU A 327 1.26 -4.30 -11.63
N PHE A 328 0.62 -4.71 -10.53
CA PHE A 328 -0.84 -4.59 -10.38
C PHE A 328 -1.30 -3.13 -10.37
N ARG A 329 -0.56 -2.23 -9.70
CA ARG A 329 -0.84 -0.78 -9.73
C ARG A 329 -0.73 -0.25 -11.17
N ARG A 330 0.28 -0.66 -11.91
CA ARG A 330 0.51 -0.24 -13.30
C ARG A 330 -0.60 -0.71 -14.22
N ILE A 331 -1.00 -1.98 -14.14
CA ILE A 331 -2.13 -2.53 -14.92
C ILE A 331 -3.41 -1.76 -14.59
N LYS A 332 -3.71 -1.57 -13.30
CA LYS A 332 -4.88 -0.80 -12.86
C LYS A 332 -4.86 0.63 -13.41
N ALA A 333 -3.71 1.32 -13.34
CA ALA A 333 -3.56 2.68 -13.83
C ALA A 333 -3.76 2.77 -15.36
N ILE A 334 -3.18 1.85 -16.13
CA ILE A 334 -3.33 1.83 -17.59
C ILE A 334 -4.79 1.57 -17.96
N LEU A 335 -5.44 0.55 -17.37
CA LEU A 335 -6.83 0.22 -17.69
C LEU A 335 -7.79 1.36 -17.32
N ASN A 336 -7.61 1.99 -16.16
CA ASN A 336 -8.37 3.19 -15.78
C ASN A 336 -8.09 4.35 -16.76
N GLY A 337 -6.84 4.56 -17.15
CA GLY A 337 -6.50 5.60 -18.11
C GLY A 337 -7.20 5.42 -19.44
N LYS A 338 -7.24 4.18 -19.96
CA LYS A 338 -8.00 3.83 -21.16
C LYS A 338 -9.50 3.98 -20.97
N TYR A 339 -10.04 3.60 -19.81
CA TYR A 339 -11.45 3.77 -19.47
C TYR A 339 -11.88 5.25 -19.48
N TYR A 340 -11.03 6.15 -18.97
CA TYR A 340 -11.27 7.60 -18.97
C TYR A 340 -10.91 8.29 -20.30
N GLY A 341 -10.40 7.55 -21.29
CA GLY A 341 -10.08 8.07 -22.62
C GLY A 341 -8.78 8.88 -22.68
N PHE A 342 -7.86 8.72 -21.73
CA PHE A 342 -6.55 9.36 -21.80
C PHE A 342 -5.66 8.71 -22.87
N ASP A 343 -4.85 9.53 -23.55
CA ASP A 343 -3.91 9.06 -24.55
C ASP A 343 -2.71 8.32 -23.93
N GLU A 344 -1.99 7.57 -24.76
CA GLU A 344 -0.83 6.79 -24.32
C GLU A 344 0.25 7.65 -23.66
N GLY A 345 0.51 8.86 -24.19
CA GLY A 345 1.53 9.77 -23.67
C GLY A 345 1.19 10.23 -22.26
N TYR A 346 -0.07 10.61 -22.02
CA TYR A 346 -0.55 10.94 -20.69
C TYR A 346 -0.44 9.76 -19.72
N ILE A 347 -0.91 8.58 -20.12
CA ILE A 347 -0.86 7.38 -19.27
C ILE A 347 0.59 7.03 -18.91
N ARG A 348 1.53 7.08 -19.87
CA ARG A 348 2.95 6.86 -19.63
C ARG A 348 3.53 7.85 -18.62
N GLY A 349 3.15 9.13 -18.72
CA GLY A 349 3.58 10.17 -17.79
C GLY A 349 3.14 9.92 -16.34
N VAL A 350 1.99 9.27 -16.13
CA VAL A 350 1.46 8.99 -14.78
C VAL A 350 2.08 7.73 -14.14
N ILE A 351 2.45 6.73 -14.93
CA ILE A 351 2.89 5.42 -14.40
C ILE A 351 4.41 5.25 -14.20
N GLY A 352 5.22 6.15 -14.76
CA GLY A 352 6.69 6.09 -14.68
C GLY A 352 7.34 5.02 -15.54
#